data_AF-A0A2E3PS85-F1
#
_entry.id   AF-A0A2E3PS85-F1
#
_cell.length_a   1.000
_cell.length_b   1.000
_cell.length_c   1.000
_cell.angle_alpha   90.00
_cell.angle_beta   90.00
_cell.angle_gamma   90.00
#
_symmetry.space_group_name_H-M   'P 1'
#
loop_
_entity.id
_entity.type
_entity.pdbx_description
1 polymer ?
#
loop_
_entity_poly.entity_id
_entity_poly.type
_entity_poly.pdbx_seq_one_letter_code
_entity_poly.pdbx_strand_id
1 'polypeptide(L)'
;MLSFVPATAFAGEFHMISRQSDGTFVSSHRVFDRNSASLHEIALCGRSYFARAATVAWMNYEAEEGRDVGLEFNGGKGWFRVCENPDKQVKLADIGVTEDNVTVMRASDEATRRRQRFVNIKEAFAGFNSSGRTSPTYHSR
;
A
#
# COMPACT_ATOMS: atom_id res chain seq x y z
N MET A 1 11.41 35.42 24.94
CA MET A 1 11.69 34.18 24.19
C MET A 1 10.39 33.73 23.55
N LEU A 2 10.29 33.82 22.22
CA LEU A 2 9.13 33.30 21.47
C LEU A 2 9.35 31.80 21.26
N SER A 3 8.57 30.98 21.97
CA SER A 3 8.54 29.53 21.78
C SER A 3 7.80 29.20 20.49
N PHE A 4 8.53 28.72 19.48
CA PHE A 4 7.93 28.09 18.30
C PHE A 4 7.43 26.70 18.70
N VAL A 5 6.12 26.54 18.79
CA VAL A 5 5.50 25.20 18.82
C VAL A 5 5.43 24.72 17.37
N PRO A 6 6.07 23.60 17.00
CA PRO A 6 5.94 23.08 15.65
C PRO A 6 4.48 22.63 15.46
N ALA A 7 3.78 23.25 14.51
CA ALA A 7 2.50 22.74 14.06
C ALA A 7 2.77 21.42 13.32
N THR A 8 2.46 20.29 13.97
CA THR A 8 2.36 19.01 13.30
C THR A 8 1.18 19.10 12.32
N ALA A 9 1.48 19.44 11.07
CA ALA A 9 0.52 19.31 9.99
C ALA A 9 0.20 17.82 9.86
N PHE A 10 -0.98 17.40 10.33
CA PHE A 10 -1.54 16.10 9.97
C PHE A 10 -1.80 16.12 8.47
N ALA A 11 -0.83 15.63 7.70
CA ALA A 11 -1.00 15.40 6.28
C ALA A 11 -2.08 14.34 6.12
N GLY A 12 -3.25 14.72 5.62
CA GLY A 12 -4.33 13.76 5.43
C GLY A 12 -3.99 12.76 4.33
N GLU A 13 -4.56 11.56 4.44
CA GLU A 13 -4.23 10.44 3.57
C GLU A 13 -5.46 9.89 2.85
N PHE A 14 -5.29 9.57 1.57
CA PHE A 14 -6.32 8.92 0.77
C PHE A 14 -6.16 7.40 0.83
N HIS A 15 -7.27 6.68 0.99
CA HIS A 15 -7.31 5.23 1.00
C HIS A 15 -8.47 4.76 0.15
N MET A 16 -8.23 3.72 -0.63
CA MET A 16 -9.27 2.87 -1.15
C MET A 16 -9.72 1.94 -0.02
N ILE A 17 -10.99 1.95 0.33
CA ILE A 17 -11.55 1.19 1.45
C ILE A 17 -12.65 0.26 0.95
N SER A 18 -12.61 -0.99 1.42
CA SER A 18 -13.62 -2.00 1.16
C SER A 18 -14.44 -2.29 2.43
N ARG A 19 -15.76 -2.40 2.26
CA ARG A 19 -16.74 -2.69 3.31
C ARG A 19 -17.69 -3.81 2.87
N GLN A 20 -18.17 -4.57 3.84
CA GLN A 20 -19.32 -5.46 3.64
C GLN A 20 -20.60 -4.63 3.43
N SER A 21 -21.69 -5.29 3.03
CA SER A 21 -22.99 -4.65 2.80
C SER A 21 -23.60 -4.01 4.05
N ASP A 22 -23.19 -4.42 5.24
CA ASP A 22 -23.57 -3.84 6.53
C ASP A 22 -22.69 -2.63 6.94
N GLY A 23 -21.71 -2.26 6.10
CA GLY A 23 -20.75 -1.19 6.36
C GLY A 23 -19.52 -1.63 7.15
N THR A 24 -19.41 -2.90 7.54
CA THR A 24 -18.25 -3.43 8.27
C THR A 24 -16.99 -3.32 7.43
N PHE A 25 -15.95 -2.69 7.98
CA PHE A 25 -14.65 -2.58 7.33
C PHE A 25 -14.01 -3.95 7.08
N VAL A 26 -13.44 -4.14 5.88
CA VAL A 26 -12.68 -5.35 5.56
C VAL A 26 -11.20 -5.06 5.38
N SER A 27 -10.87 -4.13 4.49
CA SER A 27 -9.47 -3.81 4.16
C SER A 27 -9.37 -2.44 3.49
N SER A 28 -8.14 -1.91 3.48
CA SER A 28 -7.84 -0.62 2.85
C SER A 28 -6.47 -0.61 2.19
N HIS A 29 -6.35 0.07 1.07
CA HIS A 29 -5.10 0.31 0.36
C HIS A 29 -4.85 1.81 0.22
N ARG A 30 -3.64 2.27 0.51
CA ARG A 30 -3.28 3.68 0.39
C ARG A 30 -3.24 4.12 -1.08
N VAL A 31 -3.82 5.29 -1.34
CA VAL A 31 -3.75 6.02 -2.60
C VAL A 31 -2.99 7.32 -2.35
N PHE A 32 -2.22 7.75 -3.34
CA PHE A 32 -1.33 8.91 -3.20
C PHE A 32 -1.83 10.08 -4.05
N ASP A 33 -1.63 11.29 -3.55
CA ASP A 33 -1.89 12.55 -4.25
C ASP A 33 -0.66 13.04 -5.04
N ARG A 34 0.46 12.31 -4.93
CA ARG A 34 1.73 12.61 -5.61
C ARG A 34 2.30 11.36 -6.26
N ASN A 35 2.94 11.56 -7.40
CA ASN A 35 3.54 10.48 -8.16
C ASN A 35 4.84 9.97 -7.50
N SER A 36 5.16 8.69 -7.74
CA SER A 36 6.48 8.11 -7.51
C SER A 36 6.76 7.04 -8.57
N ALA A 37 8.02 6.67 -8.78
CA ALA A 37 8.45 5.79 -9.88
C ALA A 37 7.78 4.39 -9.94
N SER A 38 7.04 3.98 -8.91
CA SER A 38 6.35 2.68 -8.84
C SER A 38 4.82 2.78 -8.78
N LEU A 39 4.26 3.97 -9.09
CA LEU A 39 2.83 4.22 -9.07
C LEU A 39 2.32 4.54 -10.48
N HIS A 40 1.08 4.16 -10.73
CA HIS A 40 0.33 4.51 -11.92
C HIS A 40 -0.61 5.65 -11.58
N GLU A 41 -0.71 6.60 -12.50
CA GLU A 41 -1.75 7.63 -12.44
C GLU A 41 -3.12 6.99 -12.70
N ILE A 42 -4.11 7.34 -11.87
CA ILE A 42 -5.49 6.89 -11.97
C ILE A 42 -6.42 8.09 -11.82
N ALA A 43 -7.48 8.14 -12.63
CA ALA A 43 -8.46 9.22 -12.56
C ALA A 43 -9.69 8.75 -11.76
N LEU A 44 -9.95 9.40 -10.62
CA LEU A 44 -11.10 9.10 -9.77
C LEU A 44 -11.88 10.38 -9.50
N CYS A 45 -13.18 10.37 -9.81
CA CYS A 45 -14.10 11.48 -9.62
C CYS A 45 -13.56 12.81 -10.20
N GLY A 46 -12.96 12.75 -11.39
CA GLY A 46 -12.40 13.91 -12.10
C GLY A 46 -11.07 14.43 -11.54
N ARG A 47 -10.41 13.70 -10.64
CA ARG A 47 -9.10 14.06 -10.07
C ARG A 47 -8.08 12.96 -10.27
N SER A 48 -6.85 13.34 -10.58
CA SER A 48 -5.73 12.40 -10.67
C SER A 48 -5.24 12.00 -9.28
N TYR A 49 -5.01 10.71 -9.13
CA TYR A 49 -4.37 10.08 -7.98
C TYR A 49 -3.31 9.10 -8.48
N PHE A 50 -2.54 8.53 -7.56
CA PHE A 50 -1.49 7.58 -7.88
C PHE A 50 -1.64 6.33 -7.02
N ALA A 51 -1.63 5.16 -7.66
CA ALA A 51 -1.80 3.88 -6.97
C ALA A 51 -0.89 2.81 -7.58
N ARG A 52 -0.64 1.73 -6.81
CA ARG A 52 0.02 0.54 -7.36
C ARG A 52 -0.97 -0.22 -8.23
N ALA A 53 -0.50 -0.93 -9.25
CA ALA A 53 -1.35 -1.84 -10.04
C ALA A 53 -2.10 -2.84 -9.14
N ALA A 54 -1.45 -3.37 -8.11
CA ALA A 54 -2.07 -4.25 -7.11
C ALA A 54 -3.25 -3.62 -6.36
N THR A 55 -3.24 -2.29 -6.17
CA THR A 55 -4.36 -1.58 -5.54
C THR A 55 -5.55 -1.46 -6.48
N VAL A 56 -5.30 -1.19 -7.76
CA VAL A 56 -6.35 -1.17 -8.79
C VAL A 56 -6.94 -2.57 -8.98
N ALA A 57 -6.09 -3.60 -9.02
CA ALA A 57 -6.52 -5.00 -9.08
C ALA A 57 -7.38 -5.40 -7.87
N TRP A 58 -6.90 -5.11 -6.66
CA TRP A 58 -7.62 -5.40 -5.41
C TRP A 58 -8.97 -4.68 -5.35
N MET A 59 -9.02 -3.39 -5.68
CA MET A 59 -10.26 -2.61 -5.72
C MET A 59 -11.29 -3.22 -6.67
N ASN A 60 -10.87 -3.59 -7.89
CA ASN A 60 -11.77 -4.20 -8.87
C ASN A 60 -12.25 -5.58 -8.42
N TYR A 61 -11.35 -6.40 -7.86
CA TYR A 61 -11.70 -7.71 -7.31
C TYR A 61 -12.72 -7.60 -6.16
N GLU A 62 -12.52 -6.69 -5.22
CA GLU A 62 -13.45 -6.50 -4.09
C GLU A 62 -14.84 -6.07 -4.55
N ALA A 63 -14.91 -5.19 -5.56
CA ALA A 63 -16.17 -4.78 -6.17
C ALA A 63 -16.86 -5.93 -6.93
N GLU A 64 -16.09 -6.77 -7.63
CA GLU A 64 -16.59 -7.99 -8.30
C GLU A 64 -17.17 -9.00 -7.30
N GLU A 65 -16.61 -9.08 -6.09
CA GLU A 65 -17.12 -9.88 -4.96
C GLU A 65 -18.32 -9.23 -4.25
N GLY A 66 -18.85 -8.12 -4.78
CA GLY A 66 -20.05 -7.46 -4.27
C GLY A 66 -19.82 -6.59 -3.02
N ARG A 67 -18.57 -6.20 -2.74
CA ARG A 67 -18.25 -5.32 -1.61
C ARG A 67 -18.41 -3.86 -1.99
N ASP A 68 -18.68 -3.03 -0.98
CA ASP A 68 -18.72 -1.58 -1.14
C ASP A 68 -17.30 -1.03 -1.09
N VAL A 69 -16.79 -0.60 -2.24
CA VAL A 69 -15.45 -0.03 -2.38
C VAL A 69 -15.53 1.48 -2.65
N GLY A 70 -14.67 2.24 -1.97
CA GLY A 70 -14.64 3.69 -2.07
C GLY A 70 -13.30 4.32 -1.82
N LEU A 71 -13.06 5.46 -2.47
CA LEU A 71 -11.95 6.33 -2.07
C LEU A 71 -12.41 7.17 -0.88
N GLU A 72 -11.69 7.06 0.23
CA GLU A 72 -11.93 7.82 1.45
C GLU A 72 -10.67 8.61 1.83
N PHE A 73 -10.85 9.72 2.54
CA PHE A 73 -9.76 10.52 3.08
C PHE A 73 -9.89 10.62 4.59
N ASN A 74 -8.74 10.59 5.26
CA ASN A 74 -8.63 10.84 6.68
C ASN A 74 -7.70 12.03 6.93
N GLY A 75 -8.28 13.12 7.46
CA GLY A 75 -7.55 14.33 7.85
C GLY A 75 -7.37 14.48 9.37
N GLY A 76 -7.49 13.40 10.13
CA GLY A 76 -7.38 13.40 11.60
C GLY A 76 -8.71 13.56 12.35
N LYS A 77 -9.85 13.69 11.66
CA LYS A 77 -11.20 13.81 12.26
C LYS A 77 -12.13 12.65 11.91
N GLY A 78 -11.58 11.58 11.34
CA GLY A 78 -12.34 10.44 10.82
C GLY A 78 -12.25 10.33 9.31
N TRP A 79 -12.94 9.33 8.79
CA TRP A 79 -12.96 8.99 7.37
C TRP A 79 -14.14 9.65 6.67
N PHE A 80 -13.91 10.19 5.48
CA PHE A 80 -14.99 10.68 4.62
C PHE A 80 -14.83 10.15 3.19
N ARG A 81 -15.96 9.76 2.59
CA ARG A 81 -16.01 9.28 1.20
C ARG A 81 -15.77 10.44 0.25
N VAL A 82 -14.75 10.30 -0.60
CA VAL A 82 -14.34 11.26 -1.62
C VAL A 82 -14.82 10.83 -3.00
N CYS A 83 -14.82 9.52 -3.27
CA CYS A 83 -15.25 8.99 -4.56
C CYS A 83 -15.97 7.66 -4.39
N GLU A 84 -17.13 7.54 -5.03
CA GLU A 84 -17.94 6.33 -5.06
C GLU A 84 -17.67 5.52 -6.33
N ASN A 85 -17.87 4.20 -6.23
CA ASN A 85 -17.72 3.26 -7.34
C ASN A 85 -16.41 3.48 -8.14
N PRO A 86 -15.24 3.51 -7.48
CA PRO A 86 -13.97 3.75 -8.15
C PRO A 86 -13.60 2.61 -9.13
N ASP A 87 -14.14 1.42 -8.90
CA ASP A 87 -14.09 0.26 -9.80
C ASP A 87 -14.71 0.54 -11.17
N LYS A 88 -15.72 1.41 -11.26
CA LYS A 88 -16.36 1.77 -12.54
C LYS A 88 -15.56 2.79 -13.35
N GLN A 89 -14.54 3.39 -12.74
CA GLN A 89 -13.78 4.50 -13.32
C GLN A 89 -12.37 4.09 -13.73
N VAL A 90 -11.77 3.10 -13.05
CA VAL A 90 -10.39 2.69 -13.28
C VAL A 90 -10.28 1.17 -13.32
N LYS A 91 -9.84 0.66 -14.46
CA LYS A 91 -9.49 -0.74 -14.70
C LYS A 91 -7.98 -0.91 -14.88
N LEU A 92 -7.51 -2.15 -14.81
CA LEU A 92 -6.10 -2.47 -15.05
C LEU A 92 -5.64 -2.07 -16.46
N ALA A 93 -6.52 -2.22 -17.46
CA ALA A 93 -6.22 -1.83 -18.82
C ALA A 93 -5.91 -0.32 -18.95
N ASP A 94 -6.56 0.53 -18.16
CA ASP A 94 -6.37 1.99 -18.19
C ASP A 94 -4.98 2.41 -17.70
N ILE A 95 -4.32 1.56 -16.90
CA ILE A 95 -2.96 1.77 -16.41
C ILE A 95 -1.91 0.94 -17.17
N GLY A 96 -2.29 0.34 -18.30
CA GLY A 96 -1.42 -0.44 -19.18
C GLY A 96 -1.12 -1.86 -18.70
N VAL A 97 -1.92 -2.41 -17.79
CA VAL A 97 -1.79 -3.77 -17.28
C VAL A 97 -2.84 -4.66 -17.94
N THR A 98 -2.41 -5.76 -18.55
CA THR A 98 -3.27 -6.63 -19.38
C THR A 98 -3.73 -7.91 -18.67
N GLU A 99 -3.08 -8.24 -17.57
CA GLU A 99 -3.37 -9.38 -16.71
C GLU A 99 -4.67 -9.18 -15.92
N ASP A 100 -5.28 -10.27 -15.46
CA ASP A 100 -6.47 -10.22 -14.62
C ASP A 100 -6.16 -9.77 -13.18
N ASN A 101 -7.20 -9.31 -12.46
CA ASN A 101 -7.09 -8.80 -11.10
C ASN A 101 -6.36 -9.78 -10.16
N VAL A 102 -6.72 -11.06 -10.23
CA VAL A 102 -6.20 -12.08 -9.29
C VAL A 102 -4.72 -12.34 -9.55
N THR A 103 -4.31 -12.40 -10.82
CA THR A 103 -2.89 -12.57 -11.20
C THR A 103 -2.04 -11.39 -10.70
N VAL A 104 -2.49 -10.15 -10.90
CA VAL A 104 -1.75 -8.95 -10.46
C VAL A 104 -1.64 -8.90 -8.93
N MET A 105 -2.71 -9.24 -8.20
CA MET A 105 -2.70 -9.30 -6.75
C MET A 105 -1.67 -10.33 -6.24
N ARG A 106 -1.67 -11.54 -6.80
CA ARG A 106 -0.74 -12.61 -6.41
C ARG A 106 0.71 -12.26 -6.68
N ALA A 107 1.00 -11.63 -7.82
CA ALA A 107 2.36 -11.17 -8.14
C ALA A 107 2.88 -10.16 -7.11
N SER A 108 2.01 -9.25 -6.64
CA SER A 108 2.34 -8.29 -5.58
C SER A 108 2.63 -8.98 -4.24
N ASP A 109 1.85 -9.99 -3.88
CA ASP A 109 2.07 -10.77 -2.65
C ASP A 109 3.39 -11.52 -2.69
N GLU A 110 3.75 -12.13 -3.81
CA GLU A 110 5.04 -12.80 -3.98
C GLU A 110 6.20 -11.82 -3.85
N ALA A 111 6.11 -10.66 -4.52
CA ALA A 111 7.13 -9.61 -4.42
C ALA A 111 7.28 -9.08 -2.98
N THR A 112 6.20 -9.06 -2.22
CA THR A 112 6.20 -8.68 -0.80
C THR A 112 6.85 -9.76 0.08
N ARG A 113 6.48 -11.03 -0.11
CA ARG A 113 7.10 -12.18 0.59
C ARG A 113 8.59 -12.26 0.35
N ARG A 114 9.03 -12.04 -0.90
CA ARG A 114 10.45 -12.01 -1.27
C ARG A 114 11.20 -10.91 -0.53
N ARG A 115 10.64 -9.71 -0.43
CA ARG A 115 11.21 -8.60 0.35
C ARG A 115 11.29 -8.91 1.83
N GLN A 116 10.22 -9.45 2.42
CA GLN A 116 10.21 -9.80 3.84
C GLN A 116 11.25 -10.87 4.19
N ARG A 117 11.48 -11.84 3.30
CA ARG A 117 12.55 -12.84 3.47
C ARG A 117 13.92 -12.18 3.67
N PHE A 118 14.25 -11.15 2.88
CA PHE A 118 15.52 -10.44 3.02
C PHE A 118 15.60 -9.62 4.31
N VAL A 119 14.50 -9.03 4.76
CA VAL A 119 14.42 -8.34 6.07
C VAL A 119 14.69 -9.33 7.20
N ASN A 120 14.00 -10.47 7.22
CA ASN A 120 14.18 -11.49 8.26
C ASN A 120 15.61 -12.06 8.27
N ILE A 121 16.22 -12.27 7.09
CA ILE A 121 17.63 -12.68 6.99
C ILE A 121 18.54 -11.59 7.57
N LYS A 122 18.35 -10.33 7.19
CA LYS A 122 19.13 -9.21 7.71
C LYS A 122 19.03 -9.12 9.25
N GLU A 123 17.84 -9.26 9.81
CA GLU A 123 17.61 -9.27 11.26
C GLU A 123 18.33 -10.44 11.94
N ALA A 124 18.24 -11.65 11.38
CA ALA A 124 18.94 -12.82 11.90
C ALA A 124 20.46 -12.61 11.94
N PHE A 125 21.05 -11.97 10.91
CA PHE A 125 22.48 -11.69 10.85
C PHE A 125 22.92 -10.45 11.64
N ALA A 126 22.03 -9.48 11.91
CA ALA A 126 22.34 -8.29 12.69
C ALA A 126 22.71 -8.61 14.15
N GLY A 127 22.17 -9.69 14.71
CA GLY A 127 22.50 -10.19 16.05
C GLY A 127 23.91 -10.78 16.19
N PHE A 128 24.61 -11.08 15.09
CA PHE A 128 25.96 -11.66 15.13
C PHE A 128 27.08 -10.62 15.24
N ASN A 129 26.80 -9.32 15.04
CA ASN A 129 27.81 -8.26 15.11
C ASN A 129 28.14 -7.78 16.53
N SER A 130 27.49 -8.31 17.58
CA SER A 130 27.77 -7.92 18.98
C SER A 130 28.31 -9.04 19.88
N SER A 131 28.55 -10.25 19.37
CA SER A 131 29.25 -11.28 20.12
C SER A 131 30.69 -11.38 19.64
N GLY A 132 31.59 -10.63 20.30
CA GLY A 132 33.04 -10.70 20.10
C GLY A 132 33.63 -12.06 20.48
N ARG A 133 33.32 -13.09 19.71
CA ARG A 133 33.99 -14.40 19.74
C ARG A 133 34.42 -14.73 18.32
N THR A 134 35.63 -14.31 17.99
CA THR A 134 36.39 -14.85 16.86
C THR A 134 36.59 -16.34 17.12
N SER A 135 35.83 -17.20 16.46
CA SER A 135 36.14 -18.63 16.41
C SER A 135 37.47 -18.80 15.66
N PRO A 136 38.44 -19.54 16.20
CA PRO A 136 39.72 -19.74 15.52
C PRO A 136 39.48 -20.51 14.23
N THR A 137 39.94 -19.95 13.11
CA THR A 137 39.87 -20.60 11.79
C THR A 137 41.04 -21.56 11.63
N TYR A 138 40.83 -22.60 10.82
CA TYR A 138 41.73 -23.74 10.62
C TYR A 138 43.17 -23.40 10.17
N HIS A 139 43.45 -22.15 9.81
CA HIS A 139 44.76 -21.70 9.34
C HIS A 139 45.67 -21.11 10.43
N SER A 140 45.28 -21.15 11.70
CA SER A 140 46.14 -20.69 12.81
C SER A 140 46.87 -21.83 13.54
N ARG A 141 47.56 -22.71 12.79
CA ARG A 141 48.56 -23.63 13.34
C ARG A 141 49.93 -23.33 12.76
#